data_AF-A0A1F2P8Z7-F1
#
_entry.id   AF-A0A1F2P8Z7-F1
#
_cell.length_a   1.000
_cell.length_b   1.000
_cell.length_c   1.000
_cell.angle_alpha   90.00
_cell.angle_beta   90.00
_cell.angle_gamma   90.00
#
_symmetry.space_group_name_H-M   'P 1'
#
loop_
_entity.id
_entity.type
_entity.pdbx_description
1 polymer ?
#
loop_
_entity_poly.entity_id
_entity_poly.type
_entity_poly.pdbx_seq_one_letter_code
_entity_poly.pdbx_strand_id
1 'polypeptide(L)'
;MGIPSQYVWCNWDPKITLPLMAFIYLVTGRYRRKDYHKSRILRKIWNYIVIFDFLCIYLFKVKIPLLIGKNVVCDRYVYDMIADLMYDGLYNEKASKILLKLIPEPDLTFMLDVPEEVSDLRKDDTKDSVNIKESDNAIDYLKIHRKAYLQIAESLNIPVIDATREFDGLHEEIYLRVLQRYTSMNE
;
A
#
# COMPACT_ATOMS: atom_id res chain seq x y z
N MET A 1 29.61 9.85 -6.39
CA MET A 1 28.46 9.62 -7.29
C MET A 1 27.34 9.04 -6.46
N GLY A 2 26.14 9.62 -6.48
CA GLY A 2 24.98 9.06 -5.77
C GLY A 2 24.41 7.86 -6.52
N ILE A 3 23.73 6.96 -5.80
CA ILE A 3 23.01 5.83 -6.39
C ILE A 3 21.84 6.41 -7.23
N PRO A 4 21.73 6.10 -8.54
CA PRO A 4 20.62 6.60 -9.35
C PRO A 4 19.32 5.97 -8.86
N SER A 5 18.50 6.77 -8.18
CA SER A 5 17.26 6.32 -7.56
C SER A 5 16.07 7.23 -7.87
N GLN A 6 14.87 6.68 -7.74
CA GLN A 6 13.61 7.39 -7.88
C GLN A 6 12.67 7.04 -6.73
N TYR A 7 12.24 8.05 -5.98
CA TYR A 7 11.19 7.91 -4.99
C TYR A 7 9.82 7.83 -5.67
N VAL A 8 8.97 6.92 -5.19
CA VAL A 8 7.61 6.75 -5.69
C VAL A 8 6.66 6.57 -4.51
N TRP A 9 5.68 7.47 -4.42
CA TRP A 9 4.51 7.26 -3.58
C TRP A 9 3.55 6.29 -4.27
N CYS A 10 3.44 5.09 -3.70
CA CYS A 10 2.75 3.92 -4.27
C CYS A 10 1.42 3.59 -3.56
N ASN A 11 0.89 4.48 -2.73
CA ASN A 11 -0.48 4.33 -2.21
C ASN A 11 -1.49 4.21 -3.36
N TRP A 12 -2.53 3.40 -3.17
CA TRP A 12 -3.63 3.33 -4.10
C TRP A 12 -4.38 4.66 -4.16
N ASP A 13 -4.46 5.23 -5.36
CA ASP A 13 -5.31 6.38 -5.66
C ASP A 13 -6.02 6.11 -7.00
N PRO A 14 -7.36 6.05 -7.04
CA PRO A 14 -8.15 5.69 -8.21
C PRO A 14 -8.21 6.82 -9.24
N LYS A 15 -7.07 7.41 -9.61
CA LYS A 15 -7.00 8.46 -10.63
C LYS A 15 -7.45 7.96 -12.00
N ILE A 16 -7.25 6.68 -12.29
CA ILE A 16 -7.52 6.09 -13.60
C ILE A 16 -8.98 5.66 -13.70
N THR A 17 -9.53 5.07 -12.64
CA THR A 17 -10.96 4.72 -12.59
C THR A 17 -11.86 5.91 -12.19
N LEU A 18 -11.30 7.05 -11.72
CA LEU A 18 -12.07 8.24 -11.36
C LEU A 18 -12.98 8.76 -12.48
N PRO A 19 -12.52 8.91 -13.75
CA PRO A 19 -13.37 9.40 -14.83
C PRO A 19 -14.54 8.45 -15.11
N LEU A 20 -14.30 7.13 -15.03
CA LEU A 20 -15.36 6.12 -15.16
C LEU A 20 -16.39 6.27 -14.03
N MET A 21 -15.92 6.44 -12.79
CA MET A 21 -16.81 6.65 -11.64
C MET A 21 -17.58 7.97 -11.73
N ALA A 22 -16.94 9.04 -12.19
CA ALA A 22 -17.58 10.33 -12.42
C ALA A 22 -18.67 10.20 -13.48
N PHE A 23 -18.41 9.47 -14.57
CA PHE A 23 -19.41 9.19 -15.60
C PHE A 23 -20.59 8.38 -15.04
N ILE A 24 -20.33 7.30 -14.29
CA ILE A 24 -21.38 6.50 -13.64
C ILE A 24 -22.21 7.38 -12.70
N TYR A 25 -21.57 8.25 -11.93
CA TYR A 25 -22.25 9.18 -11.04
C TYR A 25 -23.13 10.17 -11.81
N LEU A 26 -22.64 10.77 -12.90
CA LEU A 26 -23.40 11.71 -13.71
C LEU A 26 -24.64 11.07 -14.35
N VAL A 27 -24.53 9.83 -14.82
CA VAL A 27 -25.64 9.11 -15.47
C VAL A 27 -26.64 8.57 -14.46
N THR A 28 -26.18 8.03 -13.33
CA THR A 28 -27.05 7.33 -12.38
C THR A 28 -27.50 8.19 -11.20
N GLY A 29 -26.77 9.25 -10.87
CA GLY A 29 -26.93 10.07 -9.66
C GLY A 29 -26.73 9.30 -8.34
N ARG A 30 -26.29 8.03 -8.38
CA ARG A 30 -26.44 7.08 -7.25
C ARG A 30 -25.15 6.61 -6.62
N TYR A 31 -24.03 6.59 -7.36
CA TYR A 31 -22.80 5.93 -6.92
C TYR A 31 -21.62 6.89 -6.90
N ARG A 32 -21.12 7.21 -5.70
CA ARG A 32 -19.85 7.92 -5.46
C ARG A 32 -18.69 6.95 -5.24
N ARG A 33 -17.45 7.47 -5.19
CA ARG A 33 -16.20 6.69 -5.02
C ARG A 33 -16.19 5.68 -3.86
N LYS A 34 -16.94 5.90 -2.76
CA LYS A 34 -17.00 4.95 -1.62
C LYS A 34 -18.36 4.24 -1.48
N ASP A 35 -19.22 4.35 -2.48
CA ASP A 35 -20.56 3.76 -2.46
C ASP A 35 -20.59 2.29 -2.90
N TYR A 36 -19.45 1.60 -2.91
CA TYR A 36 -19.38 0.19 -3.29
C TYR A 36 -20.24 -0.70 -2.39
N HIS A 37 -20.47 -0.28 -1.14
CA HIS A 37 -21.40 -0.93 -0.20
C HIS A 37 -22.87 -0.89 -0.63
N LYS A 38 -23.28 0.10 -1.46
CA LYS A 38 -24.68 0.30 -1.88
C LYS A 38 -25.17 -0.77 -2.86
N SER A 39 -24.27 -1.56 -3.46
CA SER A 39 -24.64 -2.60 -4.43
C SER A 39 -23.83 -3.86 -4.23
N ARG A 40 -24.51 -5.01 -4.22
CA ARG A 40 -23.87 -6.33 -4.19
C ARG A 40 -22.95 -6.56 -5.40
N ILE A 41 -23.29 -5.95 -6.53
CA ILE A 41 -22.50 -6.07 -7.77
C ILE A 41 -21.23 -5.22 -7.66
N LEU A 42 -21.38 -3.95 -7.24
CA LEU A 42 -20.22 -3.07 -7.06
C LEU A 42 -19.25 -3.65 -6.04
N ARG A 43 -19.74 -4.16 -4.90
CA ARG A 43 -18.91 -4.80 -3.89
C ARG A 43 -18.09 -5.98 -4.44
N LYS A 44 -18.65 -6.77 -5.36
CA LYS A 44 -17.94 -7.90 -6.00
C LYS A 44 -16.89 -7.44 -7.02
N ILE A 45 -17.17 -6.37 -7.76
CA ILE A 45 -16.29 -5.89 -8.84
C ILE A 45 -15.22 -4.94 -8.30
N TRP A 46 -15.45 -4.28 -7.17
CA TRP A 46 -14.59 -3.25 -6.61
C TRP A 46 -13.14 -3.67 -6.44
N ASN A 47 -12.91 -4.87 -5.90
CA ASN A 47 -11.57 -5.41 -5.75
C ASN A 47 -10.80 -5.44 -7.08
N TYR A 48 -11.45 -5.80 -8.19
CA TYR A 48 -10.81 -5.81 -9.51
C TYR A 48 -10.52 -4.40 -10.04
N ILE A 49 -11.37 -3.42 -9.73
CA ILE A 49 -11.15 -2.00 -10.06
C ILE A 49 -9.91 -1.48 -9.32
N VAL A 50 -9.82 -1.75 -8.02
CA VAL A 50 -8.68 -1.36 -7.18
C VAL A 50 -7.38 -2.01 -7.69
N ILE A 51 -7.42 -3.31 -7.97
CA ILE A 51 -6.28 -4.04 -8.55
C ILE A 51 -5.85 -3.44 -9.89
N PHE A 52 -6.80 -3.08 -10.75
CA PHE A 52 -6.51 -2.46 -12.04
C PHE A 52 -5.84 -1.09 -11.89
N ASP A 53 -6.37 -0.22 -11.03
CA ASP A 53 -5.74 1.08 -10.73
C ASP A 53 -4.30 0.89 -10.24
N PHE A 54 -4.09 -0.06 -9.33
CA PHE A 54 -2.76 -0.34 -8.77
C PHE A 54 -1.79 -0.89 -9.82
N LEU A 55 -2.25 -1.78 -10.71
CA LEU A 55 -1.43 -2.27 -11.83
C LEU A 55 -0.95 -1.11 -12.70
N CYS A 56 -1.83 -0.15 -13.01
CA CYS A 56 -1.42 1.02 -13.77
C CYS A 56 -0.45 1.92 -12.98
N ILE A 57 -0.68 2.17 -11.69
CA ILE A 57 0.28 2.88 -10.82
C ILE A 57 1.65 2.23 -10.89
N TYR A 58 1.71 0.90 -10.71
CA TYR A 58 2.94 0.13 -10.81
C TYR A 58 3.59 0.27 -12.19
N LEU A 59 2.85 0.06 -13.28
CA LEU A 59 3.39 0.13 -14.64
C LEU A 59 4.01 1.48 -14.95
N PHE A 60 3.31 2.57 -14.63
CA PHE A 60 3.77 3.91 -15.00
C PHE A 60 4.80 4.49 -14.02
N LYS A 61 4.64 4.26 -12.72
CA LYS A 61 5.50 4.89 -11.70
C LYS A 61 6.68 4.03 -11.26
N VAL A 62 6.57 2.70 -11.33
CA VAL A 62 7.61 1.79 -10.84
C VAL A 62 8.32 1.10 -12.00
N LYS A 63 7.58 0.47 -12.91
CA LYS A 63 8.18 -0.31 -14.00
C LYS A 63 8.96 0.55 -14.99
N ILE A 64 8.47 1.74 -15.37
CA ILE A 64 9.19 2.63 -16.29
C ILE A 64 10.57 3.05 -15.73
N PRO A 65 10.68 3.58 -14.48
CA PRO A 65 12.00 3.89 -13.91
C PRO A 65 12.94 2.70 -13.81
N LEU A 66 12.44 1.52 -13.43
CA LEU A 66 13.23 0.29 -13.40
C LEU A 66 13.81 -0.06 -14.79
N LEU A 67 12.99 0.05 -15.84
CA LEU A 67 13.43 -0.23 -17.23
C LEU A 67 14.50 0.76 -17.74
N ILE A 68 14.57 1.97 -17.16
CA ILE A 68 15.59 2.98 -17.49
C ILE A 68 16.84 2.80 -16.60
N GLY A 69 16.91 1.72 -15.80
CA GLY A 69 18.07 1.36 -14.99
C GLY A 69 18.18 2.14 -13.67
N LYS A 70 17.07 2.72 -13.17
CA LYS A 70 17.03 3.37 -11.86
C LYS A 70 16.63 2.39 -10.76
N ASN A 71 17.16 2.61 -9.57
CA ASN A 71 16.63 2.01 -8.34
C ASN A 71 15.32 2.72 -7.96
N VAL A 72 14.31 2.00 -7.47
CA VAL A 72 13.03 2.62 -7.09
C VAL A 72 12.77 2.40 -5.62
N VAL A 73 12.60 3.49 -4.88
CA VAL A 73 12.20 3.47 -3.47
C VAL A 73 10.70 3.72 -3.41
N CYS A 74 9.93 2.68 -3.10
CA CYS A 74 8.49 2.78 -2.99
C CYS A 74 8.10 3.10 -1.54
N ASP A 75 7.44 4.23 -1.33
CA ASP A 75 6.69 4.51 -0.11
C ASP A 75 5.30 3.91 -0.27
N ARG A 76 5.06 2.85 0.51
CA ARG A 76 3.99 1.84 0.31
C ARG A 76 4.18 1.02 -0.96
N TYR A 77 3.46 -0.08 -1.04
CA TYR A 77 3.46 -0.96 -2.23
C TYR A 77 2.14 -1.72 -2.29
N VAL A 78 2.09 -2.83 -3.04
CA VAL A 78 0.87 -3.64 -3.20
C VAL A 78 0.28 -4.12 -1.86
N TYR A 79 1.12 -4.28 -0.85
CA TYR A 79 0.73 -4.73 0.49
C TYR A 79 -0.23 -3.76 1.19
N ASP A 80 -0.03 -2.46 1.01
CA ASP A 80 -0.87 -1.40 1.58
C ASP A 80 -2.28 -1.43 0.96
N MET A 81 -2.36 -1.55 -0.36
CA MET A 81 -3.63 -1.73 -1.07
C MET A 81 -4.35 -3.03 -0.63
N ILE A 82 -3.63 -4.11 -0.37
CA ILE A 82 -4.23 -5.36 0.15
C ILE A 82 -4.79 -5.13 1.56
N ALA A 83 -4.05 -4.43 2.43
CA ALA A 83 -4.52 -4.09 3.77
C ALA A 83 -5.78 -3.22 3.73
N ASP A 84 -5.86 -2.23 2.85
CA ASP A 84 -7.06 -1.42 2.61
C ASP A 84 -8.26 -2.28 2.19
N LEU A 85 -8.05 -3.22 1.25
CA LEU A 85 -9.10 -4.14 0.81
C LEU A 85 -9.58 -5.07 1.93
N MET A 86 -8.68 -5.50 2.82
CA MET A 86 -9.04 -6.28 4.01
C MET A 86 -9.87 -5.44 4.98
N TYR A 87 -9.44 -4.21 5.27
CA TYR A 87 -10.20 -3.26 6.09
C TYR A 87 -11.59 -3.01 5.53
N ASP A 88 -11.71 -2.80 4.22
CA ASP A 88 -12.99 -2.54 3.54
C ASP A 88 -13.90 -3.78 3.41
N GLY A 89 -13.40 -4.97 3.76
CA GLY A 89 -14.15 -6.23 3.61
C GLY A 89 -14.33 -6.64 2.14
N LEU A 90 -13.42 -6.19 1.27
CA LEU A 90 -13.43 -6.42 -0.18
C LEU A 90 -12.31 -7.36 -0.64
N TYR A 91 -11.45 -7.78 0.29
CA TYR A 91 -10.34 -8.69 0.01
C TYR A 91 -10.81 -9.96 -0.70
N ASN A 92 -10.13 -10.29 -1.79
CA ASN A 92 -10.33 -11.51 -2.54
C ASN A 92 -8.99 -12.20 -2.73
N GLU A 93 -8.78 -13.28 -1.98
CA GLU A 93 -7.52 -14.01 -1.94
C GLU A 93 -7.03 -14.46 -3.33
N LYS A 94 -7.93 -14.95 -4.20
CA LYS A 94 -7.55 -15.41 -5.54
C LYS A 94 -7.04 -14.24 -6.39
N ALA A 95 -7.76 -13.12 -6.37
CA ALA A 95 -7.38 -11.94 -7.13
C ALA A 95 -6.08 -11.32 -6.61
N SER A 96 -5.89 -11.24 -5.29
CA SER A 96 -4.65 -10.76 -4.67
C SER A 96 -3.47 -11.67 -5.00
N LYS A 97 -3.64 -12.99 -4.96
CA LYS A 97 -2.59 -13.95 -5.39
C LYS A 97 -2.21 -13.79 -6.87
N ILE A 98 -3.18 -13.49 -7.74
CA ILE A 98 -2.89 -13.20 -9.15
C ILE A 98 -2.10 -11.88 -9.27
N LEU A 99 -2.52 -10.84 -8.54
CA LEU A 99 -1.83 -9.56 -8.56
C LEU A 99 -0.37 -9.69 -8.10
N LEU A 100 -0.13 -10.38 -6.99
CA LEU A 100 1.22 -10.64 -6.45
C LEU A 100 2.10 -11.46 -7.40
N LYS A 101 1.53 -12.16 -8.38
CA LYS A 101 2.29 -12.82 -9.46
C LYS A 101 2.58 -11.91 -10.65
N LEU A 102 1.72 -10.91 -10.89
CA LEU A 102 1.88 -9.95 -11.99
C LEU A 102 2.84 -8.82 -11.64
N ILE A 103 2.88 -8.47 -10.36
CA ILE A 103 3.74 -7.42 -9.82
C ILE A 103 4.96 -8.11 -9.19
N PRO A 104 6.18 -7.74 -9.58
CA PRO A 104 7.38 -8.38 -9.06
C PRO A 104 7.51 -8.14 -7.56
N GLU A 105 8.10 -9.11 -6.88
CA GLU A 105 8.54 -8.94 -5.50
C GLU A 105 9.65 -7.87 -5.45
N PRO A 106 9.58 -6.90 -4.52
CA PRO A 106 10.67 -5.95 -4.32
C PRO A 106 11.94 -6.67 -3.86
N ASP A 107 13.11 -6.24 -4.34
CA ASP A 107 14.39 -6.79 -3.89
C ASP A 107 14.55 -6.66 -2.37
N LEU A 108 14.09 -5.54 -1.80
CA LEU A 108 14.13 -5.27 -0.37
C LEU A 108 12.79 -4.67 0.08
N THR A 109 12.22 -5.25 1.13
CA THR A 109 10.98 -4.79 1.75
C THR A 109 11.20 -4.55 3.24
N PHE A 110 10.66 -3.46 3.77
CA PHE A 110 10.68 -3.13 5.19
C PHE A 110 9.25 -3.03 5.71
N MET A 111 8.88 -3.91 6.65
CA MET A 111 7.62 -3.78 7.38
C MET A 111 7.92 -3.20 8.76
N LEU A 112 7.62 -1.92 8.96
CA LEU A 112 7.86 -1.22 10.22
C LEU A 112 6.63 -1.39 11.13
N ASP A 113 6.75 -2.18 12.20
CA ASP A 113 5.68 -2.38 13.17
C ASP A 113 5.81 -1.41 14.34
N VAL A 114 4.67 -0.85 14.74
CA VAL A 114 4.55 0.04 15.90
C VAL A 114 3.17 -0.19 16.51
N PRO A 115 3.03 -0.18 17.85
CA PRO A 115 1.73 -0.20 18.50
C PRO A 115 0.83 0.94 18.04
N GLU A 116 -0.45 0.66 17.96
CA GLU A 116 -1.50 1.56 17.47
C GLU A 116 -1.52 2.86 18.27
N GLU A 117 -1.38 2.77 19.60
CA GLU A 117 -1.36 3.92 20.49
C GLU A 117 -0.14 4.80 20.24
N VAL A 118 1.02 4.19 19.98
CA VAL A 118 2.25 4.92 19.66
C VAL A 118 2.14 5.58 18.28
N SER A 119 1.52 4.91 17.31
CA SER A 119 1.28 5.47 15.98
C SER A 119 0.34 6.68 16.04
N ASP A 120 -0.76 6.59 16.80
CA ASP A 120 -1.74 7.66 16.96
C ASP A 120 -1.11 8.87 17.67
N LEU A 121 -0.30 8.64 18.71
CA LEU A 121 0.43 9.70 19.42
C LEU A 121 1.48 10.41 18.56
N ARG A 122 2.08 9.74 17.58
CA ARG A 122 3.07 10.35 16.67
C ARG A 122 2.42 11.28 15.64
N LYS A 123 1.09 11.25 15.49
CA LYS A 123 0.39 11.94 14.41
C LYS A 123 -0.95 12.51 14.88
N ASP A 124 -0.93 13.80 15.24
CA ASP A 124 -2.13 14.54 15.69
C ASP A 124 -3.26 14.59 14.64
N ASP A 125 -2.96 14.43 13.35
CA ASP A 125 -3.91 14.48 12.23
C ASP A 125 -4.31 13.09 11.71
N THR A 126 -4.16 12.02 12.50
CA THR A 126 -4.47 10.66 12.04
C THR A 126 -5.88 10.58 11.43
N LYS A 127 -6.90 11.17 12.06
CA LYS A 127 -8.28 11.18 11.51
C LYS A 127 -8.46 11.92 10.19
N ASP A 128 -7.70 13.00 9.97
CA ASP A 128 -7.82 13.83 8.76
C ASP A 128 -6.99 13.28 7.60
N SER A 129 -5.96 12.50 7.92
CA SER A 129 -4.99 11.99 6.95
C SER A 129 -5.25 10.57 6.46
N VAL A 130 -6.12 9.81 7.15
CA VAL A 130 -6.54 8.47 6.71
C VAL A 130 -8.01 8.40 6.36
N ASN A 131 -8.32 7.53 5.41
CA ASN A 131 -9.64 7.36 4.83
C ASN A 131 -10.58 6.51 5.71
N ILE A 132 -10.67 6.83 7.01
CA ILE A 132 -11.44 6.07 8.00
C ILE A 132 -12.93 6.01 7.60
N LYS A 133 -13.57 4.86 7.79
CA LYS A 133 -15.02 4.75 7.67
C LYS A 133 -15.70 5.60 8.73
N GLU A 134 -16.83 6.21 8.40
CA GLU A 134 -17.59 7.04 9.35
C GLU A 134 -17.97 6.31 10.65
N SER A 135 -18.02 4.96 10.61
CA SER A 135 -18.31 4.11 11.77
C SER A 135 -17.14 3.89 12.72
N ASP A 136 -15.91 4.14 12.28
CA ASP A 136 -14.70 3.70 12.99
C ASP A 136 -13.93 4.91 13.56
N ASN A 137 -13.20 4.70 14.65
CA ASN A 137 -12.24 5.69 15.15
C ASN A 137 -10.81 5.38 14.64
N ALA A 138 -9.87 6.29 14.90
CA ALA A 138 -8.47 6.17 14.46
C ALA A 138 -7.78 4.92 15.03
N ILE A 139 -7.97 4.61 16.32
CA ILE A 139 -7.35 3.45 16.96
C ILE A 139 -7.87 2.13 16.37
N ASP A 140 -9.19 2.01 16.15
CA ASP A 140 -9.78 0.82 15.53
C ASP A 140 -9.28 0.62 14.10
N TYR A 141 -9.18 1.71 13.33
CA TYR A 141 -8.58 1.71 12.00
C TYR A 141 -7.13 1.20 12.05
N LEU A 142 -6.29 1.78 12.93
CA LEU A 142 -4.89 1.41 13.07
C LEU A 142 -4.73 -0.06 13.49
N LYS A 143 -5.58 -0.54 14.39
CA LYS A 143 -5.57 -1.93 14.86
C LYS A 143 -5.89 -2.93 13.77
N ILE A 144 -6.89 -2.63 12.94
CA ILE A 144 -7.25 -3.49 11.81
C ILE A 144 -6.11 -3.49 10.78
N HIS A 145 -5.51 -2.34 10.47
CA HIS A 145 -4.41 -2.24 9.52
C HIS A 145 -3.15 -2.94 10.01
N ARG A 146 -2.74 -2.71 11.27
CA ARG A 146 -1.59 -3.39 11.88
C ARG A 146 -1.76 -4.90 11.80
N LYS A 147 -2.95 -5.41 12.15
CA LYS A 147 -3.26 -6.85 12.01
C LYS A 147 -3.13 -7.33 10.57
N ALA A 148 -3.66 -6.58 9.59
CA ALA A 148 -3.55 -6.94 8.18
C ALA A 148 -2.08 -6.95 7.71
N TYR A 149 -1.28 -5.96 8.09
CA TYR A 149 0.14 -5.90 7.77
C TYR A 149 0.93 -7.07 8.33
N LEU A 150 0.71 -7.42 9.61
CA LEU A 150 1.37 -8.56 10.23
C LEU A 150 0.99 -9.88 9.54
N GLN A 151 -0.28 -10.05 9.17
CA GLN A 151 -0.73 -11.22 8.40
C GLN A 151 -0.10 -11.30 7.01
N ILE A 152 0.02 -10.17 6.31
CA ILE A 152 0.70 -10.11 5.02
C ILE A 152 2.17 -10.47 5.18
N ALA A 153 2.84 -9.89 6.18
CA ALA A 153 4.25 -10.13 6.44
C ALA A 153 4.53 -11.61 6.77
N GLU A 154 3.72 -12.22 7.62
CA GLU A 154 3.78 -13.65 7.91
C GLU A 154 3.59 -14.49 6.64
N SER A 155 2.58 -14.18 5.82
CA SER A 155 2.25 -14.96 4.62
C SER A 155 3.32 -14.90 3.52
N LEU A 156 4.09 -13.81 3.47
CA LEU A 156 5.11 -13.55 2.45
C LEU A 156 6.54 -13.68 3.01
N ASN A 157 6.69 -14.08 4.28
CA ASN A 157 7.98 -14.09 4.99
C ASN A 157 8.73 -12.75 4.94
N ILE A 158 8.00 -11.63 4.98
CA ILE A 158 8.60 -10.29 5.02
C ILE A 158 9.11 -10.04 6.43
N PRO A 159 10.38 -9.65 6.62
CA PRO A 159 10.90 -9.29 7.93
C PRO A 159 10.15 -8.10 8.54
N VAL A 160 9.64 -8.30 9.75
CA VAL A 160 9.02 -7.24 10.56
C VAL A 160 10.10 -6.59 11.42
N ILE A 161 10.17 -5.27 11.37
CA ILE A 161 11.12 -4.45 12.11
C ILE A 161 10.36 -3.69 13.18
N ASP A 162 10.82 -3.81 14.43
CA ASP A 162 10.29 -3.06 15.56
C ASP A 162 10.67 -1.57 15.44
N ALA A 163 9.68 -0.73 15.13
CA ALA A 163 9.80 0.72 14.99
C ALA A 163 9.43 1.49 16.28
N THR A 164 9.39 0.79 17.43
CA THR A 164 9.40 1.43 18.76
C THR A 164 10.80 1.79 19.23
N ARG A 165 11.84 1.22 18.60
CA ARG A 165 13.26 1.52 18.85
C ARG A 165 13.61 2.97 18.53
N GLU A 166 14.78 3.39 19.03
CA GLU A 166 15.35 4.70 18.75
C GLU A 166 15.58 4.90 17.24
N PHE A 167 15.27 6.11 16.77
CA PHE A 167 15.30 6.46 15.35
C PHE A 167 16.68 6.26 14.72
N ASP A 168 17.76 6.72 15.37
CA ASP A 168 19.11 6.68 14.80
C ASP A 168 19.59 5.25 14.58
N GLY A 169 19.41 4.37 15.56
CA GLY A 169 19.77 2.96 15.42
C GLY A 169 18.93 2.22 14.38
N LEU A 170 17.64 2.55 14.26
CA LEU A 170 16.76 1.99 13.24
C LEU A 170 17.14 2.48 11.84
N HIS A 171 17.45 3.76 11.72
CA HIS A 171 17.86 4.40 10.47
C HIS A 171 19.16 3.79 9.95
N GLU A 172 20.16 3.64 10.82
CA GLU A 172 21.44 3.01 10.47
C GLU A 172 21.24 1.56 10.00
N GLU A 173 20.41 0.78 10.69
CA GLU A 173 20.09 -0.59 10.29
C GLU A 173 19.46 -0.66 8.88
N ILE A 174 18.46 0.17 8.61
CA ILE A 174 17.81 0.23 7.29
C ILE A 174 18.81 0.66 6.22
N TYR A 175 19.62 1.70 6.50
CA TYR A 175 20.64 2.20 5.59
C TYR A 175 21.65 1.11 5.22
N LEU A 176 22.17 0.38 6.20
CA LEU A 176 23.14 -0.70 5.97
C LEU A 176 22.53 -1.83 5.14
N ARG A 177 21.27 -2.23 5.41
CA ARG A 177 20.58 -3.25 4.61
C ARG A 177 20.38 -2.83 3.15
N VAL A 178 20.02 -1.56 2.92
CA VAL A 178 19.90 -1.00 1.55
C VAL A 178 21.25 -1.03 0.86
N LEU A 179 22.32 -0.57 1.53
CA LEU A 179 23.66 -0.53 0.95
C LEU A 179 24.19 -1.93 0.62
N GLN A 180 24.05 -2.89 1.53
CA GLN A 180 24.43 -4.28 1.32
C GLN A 180 23.71 -4.89 0.11
N ARG A 181 22.38 -4.68 0.02
CA ARG A 181 21.61 -5.18 -1.11
C ARG A 181 22.07 -4.55 -2.42
N TYR A 182 22.25 -3.23 -2.44
CA TYR A 182 22.70 -2.53 -3.64
C TYR A 182 24.07 -3.04 -4.12
N THR A 183 25.04 -3.21 -3.22
CA THR A 183 26.37 -3.74 -3.60
C THR A 183 26.26 -5.15 -4.17
N SER A 184 25.50 -6.05 -3.52
CA SER A 184 25.35 -7.44 -3.98
C SER A 184 24.68 -7.61 -5.35
N MET A 185 23.95 -6.59 -5.82
CA MET A 185 23.28 -6.61 -7.14
C MET A 185 24.16 -6.04 -8.26
N ASN A 186 25.26 -5.36 -7.93
CA ASN A 186 26.16 -4.70 -8.87
C ASN A 186 27.57 -5.33 -8.93
N GLU A 187 27.80 -6.38 -8.16
CA GLU A 187 28.94 -7.30 -8.30
C GLU A 187 28.66 -8.36 -9.37
#